data_AF-A0A381W8V0-F1
#
_entry.id   AF-A0A381W8V0-F1
#
_cell.length_a   1.000
_cell.length_b   1.000
_cell.length_c   1.000
_cell.angle_alpha   90.00
_cell.angle_beta   90.00
_cell.angle_gamma   90.00
#
_symmetry.space_group_name_H-M   'P 1'
#
loop_
_entity.id
_entity.type
_entity.pdbx_description
1 polymer ?
#
loop_
_entity_poly.entity_id
_entity_poly.type
_entity_poly.pdbx_seq_one_letter_code
_entity_poly.pdbx_strand_id
1 'polypeptide(L)' 'GERINNLKKQFNIREGWVMDQDNLPKRIFSEPLSDGENRQSLSESDLGTMIKSYYDAREWTSDGLIPQSKLKSLGIEC' A
#
# COMPACT_ATOMS: atom_id res chain seq x y z
N GLY A 1 -3.15 15.76 4.57
CA GLY A 1 -2.67 14.55 3.90
C GLY A 1 -3.21 13.31 4.59
N GLU A 2 -2.46 12.78 5.55
CA GLU A 2 -2.66 11.49 6.23
C GLU A 2 -4.11 11.09 6.58
N ARG A 3 -4.88 11.95 7.27
CA ARG A 3 -6.28 11.67 7.64
C ARG A 3 -7.15 11.25 6.45
N ILE A 4 -6.98 11.89 5.29
CA ILE A 4 -7.75 11.61 4.07
C ILE A 4 -7.34 10.27 3.45
N ASN A 5 -6.05 9.93 3.49
CA ASN A 5 -5.55 8.65 2.96
C ASN A 5 -6.01 7.48 3.83
N ASN A 6 -6.00 7.64 5.16
CA ASN A 6 -6.53 6.64 6.07
C ASN A 6 -8.05 6.49 5.91
N LEU A 7 -8.82 7.58 5.81
CA LEU A 7 -10.27 7.54 5.59
C LEU A 7 -10.64 6.86 4.25
N LYS A 8 -9.90 7.13 3.17
CA LYS A 8 -10.06 6.44 1.88
C LYS A 8 -9.79 4.93 1.99
N LYS A 9 -8.67 4.53 2.61
CA LYS A 9 -8.34 3.11 2.78
C LYS A 9 -9.33 2.40 3.71
N GLN A 10 -9.80 3.05 4.78
CA GLN A 10 -10.83 2.51 5.66
C GLN A 10 -12.17 2.28 4.93
N PHE A 11 -12.59 3.24 4.09
CA PHE A 11 -13.75 3.06 3.21
C PHE A 11 -13.55 1.84 2.30
N ASN A 12 -12.42 1.77 1.59
CA ASN A 12 -12.10 0.63 0.72
C ASN A 12 -12.11 -0.71 1.49
N ILE A 13 -11.54 -0.78 2.69
CA ILE A 13 -11.56 -1.98 3.56
C ILE A 13 -12.99 -2.39 3.90
N ARG A 14 -13.88 -1.43 4.20
CA ARG A 14 -15.31 -1.68 4.46
C ARG A 14 -16.02 -2.27 3.23
N GLU A 15 -15.66 -1.83 2.03
CA GLU A 15 -16.17 -2.40 0.76
C GLU A 15 -15.44 -3.69 0.32
N GLY A 16 -14.58 -4.28 1.17
CA GLY A 16 -13.94 -5.58 0.93
C GLY A 16 -12.51 -5.54 0.37
N TRP A 17 -11.79 -4.42 0.48
CA TRP A 17 -10.39 -4.32 0.04
C TRP A 17 -9.44 -5.18 0.90
N VAL A 18 -8.69 -6.07 0.25
CA VAL A 18 -7.66 -6.95 0.83
C VAL A 18 -6.25 -6.50 0.44
N MET A 19 -5.21 -7.01 1.11
CA MET A 19 -3.80 -6.67 0.83
C MET A 19 -3.44 -6.84 -0.65
N ASP A 20 -3.87 -7.93 -1.29
CA ASP A 20 -3.56 -8.31 -2.67
C ASP A 20 -3.95 -7.23 -3.71
N GLN A 21 -4.88 -6.33 -3.36
CA GLN A 21 -5.30 -5.19 -4.18
C GLN A 21 -4.30 -4.02 -4.17
N ASP A 22 -3.32 -4.00 -3.25
CA ASP A 22 -2.22 -3.02 -3.23
C ASP A 22 -1.05 -3.43 -4.16
N ASN A 23 -1.21 -4.49 -4.97
CA ASN A 23 -0.21 -5.02 -5.90
C ASN A 23 -0.25 -4.32 -7.28
N LEU A 24 0.84 -4.39 -8.05
CA LEU A 24 0.97 -3.76 -9.36
C LEU A 24 0.62 -4.71 -10.54
N PRO A 25 0.25 -4.18 -11.72
CA PRO A 25 0.01 -5.01 -12.90
C PRO A 25 1.28 -5.76 -13.31
N LYS A 26 1.15 -7.06 -13.61
CA LYS A 26 2.29 -7.98 -13.91
C LYS A 26 3.30 -7.45 -14.94
N ARG A 27 2.84 -6.60 -15.86
CA ARG A 27 3.67 -5.89 -16.85
C ARG A 27 4.85 -5.14 -16.23
N ILE A 28 4.69 -4.58 -15.03
CA ILE A 28 5.74 -3.84 -14.30
C ILE A 28 6.92 -4.76 -13.91
N PHE A 29 6.67 -6.06 -13.72
CA PHE A 29 7.71 -7.04 -13.38
C PHE A 29 8.30 -7.72 -14.62
N SER A 30 7.52 -7.83 -15.71
CA SER A 30 7.92 -8.57 -16.93
C SER A 30 8.53 -7.73 -18.04
N GLU A 31 8.16 -6.44 -18.14
CA GLU A 31 8.69 -5.51 -19.14
C GLU A 31 9.66 -4.53 -18.47
N PRO A 32 10.98 -4.61 -18.72
CA PRO A 32 11.89 -3.57 -18.26
C PRO A 32 11.56 -2.25 -18.96
N LEU A 33 11.67 -1.14 -18.24
CA LEU A 33 11.40 0.20 -18.77
C LEU A 33 12.23 0.43 -20.04
N SER A 34 11.56 0.77 -21.14
CA SER A 34 12.14 0.81 -22.49
C SER A 34 13.00 2.04 -22.77
N ASP A 35 13.20 2.91 -21.78
CA ASP A 35 13.89 4.19 -21.92
C ASP A 35 14.69 4.51 -20.65
N GLY A 36 15.99 4.79 -20.82
CA GLY A 36 16.95 5.04 -19.72
C GLY A 36 17.93 3.90 -19.40
N GLU A 37 19.05 4.25 -18.75
CA GLU A 37 20.17 3.33 -18.49
C GLU A 37 19.84 2.25 -17.43
N ASN A 38 18.90 2.55 -16.53
CA ASN A 38 18.45 1.64 -15.46
C ASN A 38 17.43 0.60 -15.98
N ARG A 39 17.93 -0.39 -16.72
CA ARG A 39 17.16 -1.57 -17.18
C ARG A 39 16.87 -2.59 -16.06
N GLN A 40 16.52 -2.11 -14.87
CA GLN A 40 16.12 -2.95 -13.74
C GLN A 40 14.61 -3.08 -13.72
N SER A 41 14.10 -4.28 -14.01
CA SER A 41 12.73 -4.67 -13.71
C SER A 41 12.55 -4.75 -12.20
N LEU A 42 11.51 -4.10 -11.66
CA LEU A 42 11.12 -4.28 -10.27
C LEU A 42 10.75 -5.75 -10.04
N SER A 43 11.30 -6.42 -9.02
CA SER A 43 10.85 -7.78 -8.69
C SER A 43 9.61 -7.76 -7.79
N GLU A 44 8.82 -8.84 -7.81
CA GLU A 44 7.69 -9.02 -6.89
C GLU A 44 8.15 -8.97 -5.41
N SER A 45 9.38 -9.42 -5.12
CA SER A 45 10.04 -9.30 -3.80
C SER A 45 10.41 -7.87 -3.40
N ASP A 46 10.87 -7.04 -4.36
CA ASP A 46 11.15 -5.62 -4.10
C ASP A 46 9.84 -4.89 -3.80
N LEU A 47 8.79 -5.13 -4.60
CA LEU A 47 7.47 -4.55 -4.36
C LEU A 47 6.90 -4.99 -3.00
N GLY A 48 6.98 -6.27 -2.65
CA GLY A 48 6.55 -6.75 -1.33
C GLY A 48 7.28 -6.06 -0.18
N THR A 49 8.58 -5.80 -0.35
CA THR A 49 9.39 -5.01 0.60
C THR A 49 8.93 -3.56 0.67
N MET A 50 8.69 -2.91 -0.48
CA MET A 50 8.18 -1.53 -0.56
C MET A 50 6.79 -1.38 0.07
N ILE A 51 5.88 -2.32 -0.19
CA ILE A 51 4.54 -2.36 0.42
C ILE A 51 4.67 -2.47 1.94
N LYS A 52 5.50 -3.38 2.45
CA LYS A 52 5.72 -3.54 3.89
C LYS A 52 6.29 -2.27 4.52
N SER A 53 7.35 -1.68 3.98
CA SER A 53 7.90 -0.42 4.50
C SER A 53 6.90 0.73 4.43
N TYR A 54 6.00 0.74 3.44
CA TYR A 54 4.90 1.71 3.35
C TYR A 54 3.77 1.45 4.36
N TYR A 55 3.57 0.22 4.80
CA TYR A 55 2.66 -0.14 5.89
C TYR A 55 3.25 0.28 7.25
N ASP A 56 4.51 -0.09 7.50
CA ASP A 56 5.28 0.27 8.70
C ASP A 56 5.32 1.81 8.87
N ALA A 57 5.65 2.55 7.81
CA ALA A 57 5.72 4.02 7.80
C ALA A 57 4.37 4.74 7.94
N ARG A 58 3.24 4.02 7.96
CA ARG A 58 1.90 4.57 8.25
C ARG A 58 1.28 4.01 9.53
N GLU A 59 2.01 3.19 10.29
CA GLU A 59 1.51 2.50 11.49
C GLU A 59 0.29 1.62 11.19
N TRP A 60 0.33 0.90 10.06
CA TRP A 60 -0.71 -0.08 9.68
C TRP A 60 -0.37 -1.49 10.19
N THR A 61 -1.29 -2.44 10.05
CA THR A 61 -0.97 -3.85 10.27
C THR A 61 -0.19 -4.43 9.09
N SER A 62 0.45 -5.59 9.31
CA SER A 62 1.00 -6.44 8.24
C SER A 62 -0.01 -6.71 7.13
N ASP A 63 -1.29 -6.77 7.49
CA ASP A 63 -2.40 -7.21 6.66
C ASP A 63 -3.01 -6.06 5.82
N GLY A 64 -2.39 -4.87 5.87
CA GLY A 64 -2.82 -3.67 5.16
C GLY A 64 -3.99 -2.93 5.81
N LEU A 65 -4.40 -3.36 7.01
CA LEU A 65 -5.49 -2.75 7.79
C LEU A 65 -4.98 -1.57 8.63
N ILE A 66 -5.88 -0.65 8.99
CA ILE A 66 -5.57 0.49 9.85
C ILE A 66 -5.96 0.14 11.30
N PRO A 67 -5.02 0.13 12.27
CA PRO A 67 -5.34 -0.12 13.67
C PRO A 67 -6.33 0.91 14.25
N GLN A 68 -7.22 0.47 15.15
CA GLN A 68 -8.19 1.38 15.77
C GLN A 68 -7.52 2.56 16.48
N SER A 69 -6.35 2.36 17.10
CA SER A 69 -5.55 3.43 17.72
C SER A 69 -5.18 4.55 16.73
N LYS A 70 -4.89 4.22 15.47
CA LYS A 70 -4.58 5.16 14.40
C LYS A 70 -5.84 5.88 13.89
N LEU A 71 -6.99 5.21 13.90
CA LEU A 71 -8.29 5.84 13.61
C LEU A 71 -8.71 6.81 14.73
N LYS A 72 -8.42 6.48 16.01
CA LYS A 72 -8.61 7.40 17.15
C LYS A 72 -7.76 8.66 17.00
N SER A 73 -6.44 8.51 16.82
CA SER A 73 -5.50 9.66 16.79
C SER A 73 -5.72 10.60 15.60
N LEU A 74 -6.27 10.09 14.49
CA LEU A 74 -6.62 10.90 13.31
C LEU A 74 -8.04 11.51 13.37
N GLY A 75 -8.82 11.26 14.42
CA GLY A 75 -10.20 11.72 14.53
C GLY A 75 -11.07 11.18 13.39
N ILE A 76 -11.02 9.87 13.16
CA ILE A 76 -11.76 9.16 12.10
C ILE A 76 -12.88 8.27 12.70
N GLU A 77 -13.00 8.20 14.03
CA GLU A 77 -14.07 7.44 14.68
C GLU A 77 -15.47 7.95 14.32
N CYS A 78 -16.41 7.00 14.26
CA CYS A 78 -17.86 7.18 14.09
C CYS A 78 -18.55 6.40 15.21
#